data_AF-A0A382VS96-F1
#
_entry.id   AF-A0A382VS96-F1
#
_cell.length_a   1.000
_cell.length_b   1.000
_cell.length_c   1.000
_cell.angle_alpha   90.00
_cell.angle_beta   90.00
_cell.angle_gamma   90.00
#
_symmetry.space_group_name_H-M   'P 1'
#
loop_
_entity.id
_entity.type
_entity.pdbx_description
1 polymer ?
#
loop_
_entity_poly.entity_id
_entity_poly.type
_entity_poly.pdbx_seq_one_letter_code
_entity_poly.pdbx_strand_id
1 'polypeptide(L)'
;VYDVLEPPQGLMALLTYVNEVFGDKVEGTIYKSRIDFDSYEELYVKVKDFAPDIIGIRSLSFYRIFFHKAISYLRNKGITTSIITGGPYATSSFPELLHDRNIALAVLGEGELTLSEILKHTLFNNNRLPDVETLRSINGIAFFDETGPGKGSRIAGNTSIQRNKKAVVYS
;
A
#
# COMPACT_ATOMS: atom_id res chain seq x y z
N VAL A 1 5.90 17.14 -26.57
CA VAL A 1 4.79 16.39 -25.94
C VAL A 1 4.27 17.26 -24.81
N TYR A 2 2.95 17.52 -24.74
CA TYR A 2 2.38 18.23 -23.59
C TYR A 2 2.41 17.28 -22.40
N ASP A 3 3.19 17.60 -21.37
CA ASP A 3 3.23 16.80 -20.14
C ASP A 3 2.06 17.23 -19.25
N VAL A 4 0.90 16.62 -19.47
CA VAL A 4 -0.32 16.87 -18.70
C VAL A 4 -0.13 16.27 -17.31
N LEU A 5 0.35 17.10 -16.38
CA LEU A 5 0.51 16.76 -14.97
C LEU A 5 -0.85 16.65 -14.29
N GLU A 6 -1.50 15.51 -14.44
CA GLU A 6 -2.75 15.22 -13.75
C GLU A 6 -2.52 15.14 -12.22
N PRO A 7 -3.27 15.88 -11.40
CA PRO A 7 -3.20 15.75 -9.94
C PRO A 7 -3.62 14.33 -9.53
N PRO A 8 -3.07 13.76 -8.45
CA PRO A 8 -3.33 12.38 -8.06
C PRO A 8 -4.69 12.26 -7.33
N GLN A 9 -5.78 12.62 -8.01
CA GLN A 9 -7.12 12.86 -7.43
C GLN A 9 -7.59 11.70 -6.54
N GLY A 10 -7.49 10.46 -7.03
CA GLY A 10 -7.87 9.29 -6.23
C GLY A 10 -6.98 9.07 -4.99
N LEU A 11 -5.70 9.47 -5.02
CA LEU A 11 -4.88 9.44 -3.78
C LEU A 11 -5.27 10.54 -2.80
N MET A 12 -5.65 11.72 -3.30
CA MET A 12 -6.16 12.80 -2.46
C MET A 12 -7.52 12.44 -1.86
N ALA A 13 -8.39 11.75 -2.59
CA ALA A 13 -9.65 11.21 -2.09
C ALA A 13 -9.42 10.16 -0.99
N LEU A 14 -8.55 9.17 -1.23
CA LEU A 14 -8.14 8.18 -0.22
C LEU A 14 -7.59 8.86 1.04
N LEU A 15 -6.66 9.81 0.92
CA LEU A 15 -6.07 10.50 2.07
C LEU A 15 -7.11 11.35 2.82
N THR A 16 -8.00 12.04 2.11
CA THR A 16 -9.09 12.82 2.72
C THR A 16 -10.00 11.91 3.54
N TYR A 17 -10.41 10.76 2.98
CA TYR A 17 -11.26 9.80 3.66
C TYR A 17 -10.56 9.16 4.88
N VAL A 18 -9.27 8.85 4.77
CA VAL A 18 -8.46 8.36 5.89
C VAL A 18 -8.38 9.41 7.01
N ASN A 19 -8.16 10.68 6.68
CA ASN A 19 -8.12 11.76 7.66
C ASN A 19 -9.49 11.94 8.35
N GLU A 20 -10.60 11.82 7.62
CA GLU A 20 -11.96 11.88 8.17
C GLU A 20 -12.24 10.72 9.15
N VAL A 21 -11.87 9.49 8.79
CA VAL A 21 -12.15 8.28 9.60
C VAL A 21 -11.23 8.14 10.81
N PHE A 22 -9.96 8.54 10.69
CA PHE A 22 -8.94 8.27 11.72
C PHE A 22 -8.46 9.49 12.50
N GLY A 23 -8.62 10.71 11.95
CA GLY A 23 -7.97 11.90 12.48
C GLY A 23 -6.46 11.68 12.67
N ASP A 24 -5.92 12.20 13.77
CA ASP A 24 -4.48 12.14 14.08
C ASP A 24 -3.89 10.73 14.31
N LYS A 25 -4.73 9.68 14.27
CA LYS A 25 -4.26 8.28 14.43
C LYS A 25 -3.50 7.77 13.20
N VAL A 26 -3.74 8.36 12.02
CA VAL A 26 -3.02 8.03 10.78
C VAL A 26 -2.45 9.31 10.17
N GLU A 27 -1.13 9.42 10.16
CA GLU A 27 -0.38 10.41 9.41
C GLU A 27 -0.17 9.89 7.99
N GLY A 28 -0.79 10.53 7.00
CA GLY A 28 -0.66 10.17 5.59
C GLY A 28 0.14 11.19 4.78
N THR A 29 0.92 10.74 3.82
CA THR A 29 1.60 11.60 2.84
C THR A 29 1.47 11.03 1.42
N ILE A 30 1.45 11.91 0.42
CA ILE A 30 1.38 11.54 -0.99
C ILE A 30 2.68 11.96 -1.67
N TYR A 31 3.28 11.04 -2.42
CA TYR A 31 4.40 11.36 -3.33
C TYR A 31 4.02 11.03 -4.77
N LYS A 32 4.23 11.99 -5.67
CA LYS A 32 3.93 11.84 -7.10
C LYS A 32 5.20 11.97 -7.93
N SER A 33 5.43 10.99 -8.79
CA SER A 33 6.48 11.02 -9.82
C SER A 33 6.36 12.28 -10.70
N ARG A 34 7.49 12.94 -10.97
CA ARG A 34 7.64 14.25 -11.65
C ARG A 34 7.09 15.48 -10.91
N ILE A 35 6.75 15.35 -9.64
CA ILE A 35 6.40 16.48 -8.76
C ILE A 35 7.26 16.44 -7.50
N ASP A 36 7.25 15.30 -6.80
CA ASP A 36 7.96 15.12 -5.54
C ASP A 36 9.33 14.45 -5.74
N PHE A 37 9.45 13.61 -6.78
CA PHE A 37 10.66 12.86 -7.12
C PHE A 37 10.71 12.55 -8.63
N ASP A 38 11.93 12.53 -9.18
CA ASP A 38 12.24 12.14 -10.56
C ASP A 38 13.09 10.88 -10.65
N SER A 39 13.60 10.37 -9.53
CA SER A 39 14.44 9.16 -9.47
C SER A 39 14.02 8.16 -8.40
N TYR A 40 14.43 6.88 -8.57
CA TYR A 40 14.20 5.85 -7.55
C TYR A 40 14.98 6.12 -6.24
N GLU A 41 16.12 6.81 -6.32
CA GLU A 41 16.90 7.23 -5.13
C GLU A 41 16.12 8.29 -4.33
N GLU A 42 15.54 9.29 -4.99
CA GLU A 42 14.69 10.29 -4.32
C GLU A 42 13.43 9.67 -3.70
N LEU A 43 12.77 8.74 -4.41
CA LEU A 43 11.67 7.96 -3.83
C LEU A 43 12.12 7.19 -2.58
N TYR A 44 13.29 6.55 -2.62
CA TYR A 44 13.86 5.86 -1.47
C TYR A 44 14.13 6.82 -0.31
N VAL A 45 14.75 7.98 -0.57
CA VAL A 45 15.00 9.01 0.44
C VAL A 45 13.69 9.45 1.10
N LYS A 46 12.65 9.80 0.32
CA LYS A 46 11.36 10.20 0.89
C LYS A 46 10.68 9.09 1.71
N VAL A 47 10.67 7.85 1.21
CA VAL A 47 10.13 6.70 1.94
C VAL A 47 10.91 6.45 3.24
N LYS A 48 12.23 6.57 3.20
CA LYS A 48 13.10 6.40 4.37
C LYS A 48 12.88 7.49 5.41
N ASP A 49 12.85 8.76 4.99
CA ASP A 49 12.76 9.91 5.88
C ASP A 49 11.39 10.03 6.55
N PHE A 50 10.31 9.66 5.84
CA PHE A 50 8.98 9.58 6.42
C PHE A 50 8.82 8.34 7.34
N ALA A 51 9.51 7.24 7.03
CA ALA A 51 9.48 5.97 7.76
C ALA A 51 8.05 5.38 7.95
N PRO A 52 7.36 4.99 6.86
CA PRO A 52 6.00 4.47 6.94
C PRO A 52 5.90 3.07 7.55
N ASP A 53 4.77 2.82 8.20
CA ASP A 53 4.30 1.50 8.61
C ASP A 53 3.64 0.74 7.44
N ILE A 54 3.02 1.46 6.49
CA ILE A 54 2.49 0.92 5.22
C ILE A 54 2.85 1.84 4.06
N ILE A 55 3.27 1.23 2.95
CA ILE A 55 3.41 1.89 1.64
C ILE A 55 2.24 1.47 0.76
N GLY A 56 1.39 2.42 0.39
CA GLY A 56 0.40 2.28 -0.67
C GLY A 56 0.98 2.72 -2.02
N ILE A 57 0.63 2.02 -3.09
CA ILE A 57 1.03 2.39 -4.45
C ILE A 57 -0.18 2.33 -5.37
N ARG A 58 -0.49 3.43 -6.05
CA ARG A 58 -1.48 3.45 -7.13
C ARG A 58 -0.76 3.33 -8.46
N SER A 59 -1.19 2.40 -9.32
CA SER A 59 -0.61 2.24 -10.65
C SER A 59 -1.67 2.12 -11.74
N LEU A 60 -1.44 2.83 -12.86
CA LEU A 60 -2.11 2.57 -14.13
C LEU A 60 -1.38 1.43 -14.84
N SER A 61 -2.08 0.58 -15.59
CA SER A 61 -1.49 -0.60 -16.24
C SER A 61 -0.35 -0.25 -17.23
N PHE A 62 -0.35 0.97 -17.76
CA PHE A 62 0.74 1.53 -18.57
C PHE A 62 2.08 1.66 -17.79
N TYR A 63 2.03 1.94 -16.49
CA TYR A 63 3.21 2.18 -15.64
C TYR A 63 3.73 0.93 -14.92
N ARG A 64 3.22 -0.28 -15.21
CA ARG A 64 3.62 -1.54 -14.55
C ARG A 64 5.14 -1.79 -14.47
N ILE A 65 5.89 -1.45 -15.52
CA ILE A 65 7.36 -1.63 -15.54
C ILE A 65 8.05 -0.70 -14.53
N PHE A 66 7.58 0.54 -14.43
CA PHE A 66 8.09 1.52 -13.47
C PHE A 66 7.71 1.12 -12.03
N PHE A 67 6.46 0.70 -11.83
CA PHE A 67 5.94 0.18 -10.56
C PHE A 67 6.79 -0.95 -9.97
N HIS A 68 7.02 -2.05 -10.72
CA HIS A 68 7.84 -3.16 -10.21
C HIS A 68 9.32 -2.77 -10.01
N LYS A 69 9.88 -1.89 -10.86
CA LYS A 69 11.24 -1.38 -10.67
C LYS A 69 11.38 -0.52 -9.42
N ALA A 70 10.41 0.35 -9.12
CA ALA A 70 10.40 1.15 -7.89
C ALA A 70 10.33 0.26 -6.64
N ILE A 71 9.45 -0.75 -6.64
CA ILE A 71 9.33 -1.74 -5.55
C ILE A 71 10.65 -2.51 -5.36
N SER A 72 11.22 -3.07 -6.44
CA SER A 72 12.49 -3.79 -6.39
C SER A 72 13.63 -2.91 -5.88
N TYR A 73 13.68 -1.64 -6.30
CA TYR A 73 14.69 -0.69 -5.83
C TYR A 73 14.58 -0.41 -4.32
N LEU A 74 13.37 -0.14 -3.81
CA LEU A 74 13.13 0.05 -2.37
C LEU A 74 13.57 -1.18 -1.55
N ARG A 75 13.26 -2.38 -2.04
CA ARG A 75 13.64 -3.66 -1.42
C ARG A 75 15.15 -3.87 -1.42
N ASN A 76 15.83 -3.59 -2.53
CA ASN A 76 17.30 -3.65 -2.64
C ASN A 76 18.01 -2.64 -1.71
N LYS A 77 17.35 -1.53 -1.37
CA LYS A 77 17.81 -0.53 -0.38
C LYS A 77 17.43 -0.88 1.07
N GLY A 78 16.87 -2.06 1.32
CA GLY A 78 16.55 -2.57 2.65
C GLY A 78 15.19 -2.13 3.22
N ILE A 79 14.31 -1.50 2.43
CA ILE A 79 12.94 -1.21 2.88
C ILE A 79 12.16 -2.52 2.97
N THR A 80 11.78 -2.92 4.19
CA THR A 80 10.97 -4.12 4.46
C THR A 80 9.49 -3.82 4.71
N THR A 81 9.11 -2.54 4.77
CA THR A 81 7.72 -2.09 4.98
C THR A 81 6.75 -2.77 4.00
N SER A 82 5.59 -3.20 4.51
CA SER A 82 4.54 -3.82 3.71
C SER A 82 4.06 -2.89 2.61
N ILE A 83 4.00 -3.42 1.39
CA ILE A 83 3.51 -2.69 0.20
C ILE A 83 2.11 -3.21 -0.13
N ILE A 84 1.14 -2.31 -0.17
CA ILE A 84 -0.20 -2.55 -0.69
C ILE A 84 -0.36 -1.79 -2.01
N THR A 85 -1.04 -2.36 -2.99
CA THR A 85 -1.28 -1.71 -4.29
C THR A 85 -2.75 -1.42 -4.52
N GLY A 86 -3.06 -0.50 -5.44
CA GLY A 86 -4.41 -0.20 -5.89
C GLY A 86 -4.45 0.48 -7.26
N GLY A 87 -5.66 0.85 -7.68
CA GLY A 87 -5.90 1.48 -8.98
C GLY A 87 -5.97 0.49 -10.15
N PRO A 88 -6.06 0.99 -11.40
CA PRO A 88 -6.39 0.18 -12.57
C PRO A 88 -5.50 -1.05 -12.79
N TYR A 89 -4.18 -0.96 -12.56
CA TYR A 89 -3.29 -2.11 -12.74
C TYR A 89 -3.58 -3.23 -11.73
N ALA A 90 -3.79 -2.86 -10.46
CA ALA A 90 -4.19 -3.80 -9.42
C ALA A 90 -5.53 -4.44 -9.76
N THR A 91 -6.55 -3.64 -10.07
CA THR A 91 -7.90 -4.13 -10.39
C THR A 91 -7.92 -5.04 -11.62
N SER A 92 -7.22 -4.68 -12.71
CA SER A 92 -7.27 -5.45 -13.97
C SER A 92 -6.36 -6.67 -14.00
N SER A 93 -5.33 -6.71 -13.14
CA SER A 93 -4.18 -7.60 -13.33
C SER A 93 -3.59 -8.14 -12.03
N PHE A 94 -4.35 -8.16 -10.92
CA PHE A 94 -3.91 -8.71 -9.64
C PHE A 94 -3.27 -10.11 -9.70
N PRO A 95 -3.68 -11.08 -10.57
CA PRO A 95 -3.05 -12.40 -10.58
C PRO A 95 -1.59 -12.35 -11.04
N GLU A 96 -1.30 -11.57 -12.09
CA GLU A 96 0.07 -11.35 -12.59
C GLU A 96 0.88 -10.51 -11.59
N LEU A 97 0.26 -9.45 -11.06
CA LEU A 97 0.89 -8.53 -10.11
C LEU A 97 1.32 -9.24 -8.81
N LEU A 98 0.47 -10.11 -8.25
CA LEU A 98 0.74 -10.82 -6.99
C LEU A 98 1.74 -11.99 -7.14
N HIS A 99 2.23 -12.26 -8.37
CA HIS A 99 3.45 -13.05 -8.53
C HIS A 99 4.69 -12.30 -7.99
N ASP A 100 4.67 -10.97 -7.95
CA ASP A 100 5.71 -10.18 -7.27
C ASP A 100 5.52 -10.24 -5.75
N ARG A 101 6.31 -11.12 -5.12
CA ARG A 101 6.31 -11.38 -3.68
C ARG A 101 6.71 -10.19 -2.80
N ASN A 102 7.14 -9.08 -3.39
CA ASN A 102 7.38 -7.84 -2.67
C ASN A 102 6.08 -7.10 -2.29
N ILE A 103 4.95 -7.49 -2.89
CA ILE A 103 3.62 -6.90 -2.68
C ILE A 103 2.83 -7.80 -1.73
N ALA A 104 2.24 -7.21 -0.69
CA ALA A 104 1.47 -7.95 0.31
C ALA A 104 0.02 -8.20 -0.14
N LEU A 105 -0.64 -7.17 -0.70
CA LEU A 105 -2.01 -7.26 -1.21
C LEU A 105 -2.30 -6.19 -2.27
N ALA A 106 -3.35 -6.43 -3.04
CA ALA A 106 -3.95 -5.53 -4.01
C ALA A 106 -5.39 -5.17 -3.57
N VAL A 107 -5.70 -3.87 -3.56
CA VAL A 107 -7.06 -3.35 -3.42
C VAL A 107 -7.69 -3.26 -4.82
N LEU A 108 -8.89 -3.79 -4.97
CA LEU A 108 -9.61 -3.94 -6.23
C LEU A 108 -10.81 -2.99 -6.28
N GLY A 109 -10.95 -2.25 -7.38
CA GLY A 109 -12.00 -1.24 -7.53
C GLY A 109 -11.71 0.03 -6.72
N GLU A 110 -12.76 0.60 -6.12
CA GLU A 110 -12.65 1.76 -5.24
C GLU A 110 -12.03 1.37 -3.88
N GLY A 111 -11.25 2.28 -3.30
CA GLY A 111 -10.28 1.93 -2.27
C GLY A 111 -10.54 2.54 -0.90
N GLU A 112 -11.45 3.51 -0.76
CA GLU A 112 -11.66 4.33 0.42
C GLU A 112 -12.04 3.48 1.64
N LEU A 113 -13.11 2.68 1.50
CA LEU A 113 -13.61 1.78 2.54
C LEU A 113 -12.58 0.69 2.85
N THR A 114 -12.06 0.04 1.81
CA THR A 114 -11.12 -1.08 1.90
C THR A 114 -9.80 -0.69 2.55
N LEU A 115 -9.22 0.46 2.15
CA LEU A 115 -8.01 1.02 2.76
C LEU A 115 -8.27 1.33 4.22
N SER A 116 -9.40 1.97 4.55
CA SER A 116 -9.75 2.27 5.93
C SER A 116 -9.90 1.00 6.78
N GLU A 117 -10.50 -0.08 6.25
CA GLU A 117 -10.58 -1.36 6.96
C GLU A 117 -9.18 -1.99 7.19
N ILE A 118 -8.30 -1.99 6.18
CA ILE A 118 -6.89 -2.42 6.30
C ILE A 118 -6.15 -1.58 7.35
N LEU A 119 -6.28 -0.25 7.31
CA LEU A 119 -5.60 0.67 8.23
C LEU A 119 -6.10 0.47 9.67
N LYS A 120 -7.41 0.33 9.86
CA LYS A 120 -8.05 0.00 11.15
C LYS A 120 -7.49 -1.29 11.74
N HIS A 121 -7.49 -2.38 10.99
CA HIS A 121 -6.94 -3.66 11.47
C HIS A 121 -5.43 -3.57 11.77
N THR A 122 -4.69 -2.82 10.95
CA THR A 122 -3.26 -2.58 11.19
C THR A 122 -2.98 -1.81 12.48
N LEU A 123 -3.79 -0.79 12.82
CA LEU A 123 -3.66 -0.01 14.06
C LEU A 123 -3.83 -0.90 15.31
N PHE A 124 -4.71 -1.91 15.25
CA PHE A 124 -4.88 -2.89 16.32
C PHE A 124 -3.81 -4.00 16.32
N ASN A 125 -2.99 -4.10 15.26
CA ASN A 125 -1.97 -5.13 15.08
C ASN A 125 -0.53 -4.55 15.12
N ASN A 126 -0.25 -3.69 16.10
CA ASN A 126 1.09 -3.09 16.32
C ASN A 126 1.70 -2.46 15.05
N ASN A 127 0.86 -1.73 14.30
CA ASN A 127 1.18 -1.09 13.01
C ASN A 127 1.63 -2.03 11.87
N ARG A 128 1.42 -3.35 11.99
CA ARG A 128 1.69 -4.32 10.92
C ARG A 128 0.39 -4.76 10.23
N LEU A 129 0.47 -5.07 8.93
CA LEU A 129 -0.67 -5.66 8.21
C LEU A 129 -1.25 -6.84 9.00
N PRO A 130 -2.60 -6.97 9.05
CA PRO A 130 -3.22 -8.07 9.77
C PRO A 130 -2.90 -9.42 9.12
N ASP A 131 -3.08 -10.47 9.91
CA ASP A 131 -2.85 -11.85 9.52
C ASP A 131 -3.99 -12.42 8.64
N VAL A 132 -3.71 -13.48 7.87
CA VAL A 132 -4.52 -13.96 6.73
C VAL A 132 -6.06 -14.02 6.91
N GLU A 133 -6.62 -14.64 7.96
CA GLU A 133 -8.07 -14.73 8.19
C GLU A 133 -8.76 -13.36 8.30
N THR A 134 -8.08 -12.41 8.94
CA THR A 134 -8.54 -11.02 9.00
C THR A 134 -8.49 -10.39 7.61
N LEU A 135 -7.44 -10.64 6.82
CA LEU A 135 -7.41 -10.23 5.41
C LEU A 135 -8.57 -10.86 4.60
N ARG A 136 -8.90 -12.14 4.81
CA ARG A 136 -10.06 -12.81 4.18
C ARG A 136 -11.40 -12.17 4.52
N SER A 137 -11.52 -11.55 5.69
CA SER A 137 -12.74 -10.84 6.08
C SER A 137 -12.88 -9.43 5.47
N ILE A 138 -11.80 -8.88 4.91
CA ILE A 138 -11.81 -7.56 4.25
C ILE A 138 -12.30 -7.75 2.80
N ASN A 139 -13.37 -7.02 2.45
CA ASN A 139 -13.89 -7.05 1.08
C ASN A 139 -13.01 -6.24 0.12
N GLY A 140 -13.01 -6.60 -1.17
CA GLY A 140 -12.33 -5.81 -2.20
C GLY A 140 -10.81 -5.90 -2.18
N ILE A 141 -10.21 -6.93 -1.57
CA ILE A 141 -8.77 -7.21 -1.71
C ILE A 141 -8.50 -8.55 -2.40
N ALA A 142 -7.35 -8.63 -3.06
CA ALA A 142 -6.69 -9.87 -3.43
C ALA A 142 -5.29 -9.89 -2.80
N PHE A 143 -4.87 -11.04 -2.30
CA PHE A 143 -3.53 -11.26 -1.77
C PHE A 143 -3.13 -12.71 -2.02
N PHE A 144 -1.84 -13.02 -1.92
CA PHE A 144 -1.41 -14.41 -2.02
C PHE A 144 -1.69 -15.14 -0.71
N ASP A 145 -2.76 -15.93 -0.69
CA ASP A 145 -3.11 -16.80 0.42
C ASP A 145 -2.44 -18.16 0.26
N GLU A 146 -1.39 -18.43 1.05
CA GLU A 146 -0.80 -19.75 1.14
C GLU A 146 -1.82 -20.74 1.77
N THR A 147 -2.63 -20.36 2.77
CA THR A 147 -3.52 -21.26 3.56
C THR A 147 -4.60 -22.02 2.80
N GLY A 148 -4.90 -21.67 1.55
CA GLY A 148 -5.98 -22.30 0.80
C GLY A 148 -5.82 -23.82 0.71
N PRO A 149 -6.82 -24.54 0.15
CA PRO A 149 -6.60 -25.90 -0.35
C PRO A 149 -5.50 -25.85 -1.44
N GLY A 150 -4.23 -25.87 -0.99
CA GLY A 150 -3.16 -25.09 -1.65
C GLY A 150 -1.95 -24.61 -0.80
N LYS A 151 -1.81 -24.98 0.50
CA LYS A 151 -0.59 -24.92 1.38
C LYS A 151 -0.24 -23.66 2.25
N GLY A 152 -0.96 -23.45 3.37
CA GLY A 152 -0.46 -23.00 4.71
C GLY A 152 -0.44 -21.50 5.19
N SER A 153 -0.92 -21.17 6.41
CA SER A 153 -0.58 -19.97 7.25
C SER A 153 -1.30 -19.94 8.64
N ARG A 154 -0.93 -18.96 9.49
CA ARG A 154 -1.43 -18.52 10.83
C ARG A 154 -1.12 -19.46 12.05
N ILE A 155 -1.12 -19.04 13.34
CA ILE A 155 -1.64 -17.83 14.08
C ILE A 155 -0.70 -17.41 15.26
N ALA A 156 -0.57 -16.10 15.57
CA ALA A 156 -0.24 -15.47 16.90
C ALA A 156 -0.25 -13.90 16.84
N GLY A 157 -0.41 -13.07 17.89
CA GLY A 157 -0.76 -13.29 19.31
C GLY A 157 -0.51 -12.09 20.29
N ASN A 158 -1.55 -11.29 20.59
CA ASN A 158 -1.81 -10.29 21.69
C ASN A 158 -0.82 -9.19 22.21
N THR A 159 -1.40 -7.98 22.37
CA THR A 159 -1.18 -6.89 23.38
C THR A 159 -0.13 -5.76 23.18
N SER A 160 -0.57 -4.73 22.43
CA SER A 160 -0.47 -3.25 22.63
C SER A 160 0.80 -2.50 23.08
N ILE A 161 1.24 -1.56 22.23
CA ILE A 161 1.50 -0.14 22.56
C ILE A 161 0.93 0.73 21.40
N GLN A 162 0.23 1.84 21.68
CA GLN A 162 -0.21 2.78 20.64
C GLN A 162 0.87 3.80 20.27
N ARG A 163 1.09 3.97 18.95
CA ARG A 163 1.72 5.15 18.33
C ARG A 163 0.86 5.56 17.13
N ASN A 164 0.92 6.84 16.75
CA ASN A 164 0.34 7.30 15.49
C ASN A 164 0.96 6.52 14.34
N LYS A 165 0.14 6.08 13.38
CA LYS A 165 0.57 5.26 12.26
C LYS A 165 0.94 6.13 11.07
N LYS A 166 2.03 5.79 10.37
CA LYS A 166 2.47 6.47 9.16
C LYS A 166 2.13 5.69 7.89
N ALA A 167 1.50 6.33 6.93
CA ALA A 167 1.21 5.78 5.61
C ALA A 167 1.76 6.68 4.49
N VAL A 168 2.61 6.13 3.61
CA VAL A 168 2.95 6.78 2.33
C VAL A 168 2.03 6.22 1.28
N VAL A 169 1.47 7.05 0.41
CA VAL A 169 0.82 6.59 -0.82
C VAL A 169 1.45 7.26 -2.03
N TYR A 170 1.94 6.49 -3.00
CA TYR A 170 2.62 7.10 -4.17
C TYR A 170 2.06 6.69 -5.53
N SER A 171 2.32 7.54 -6.53
CA SER A 171 1.87 7.45 -7.94
C SER A 171 2.98 7.81 -8.92
#